data_AF-A0AAD6XYC4-F1
#
_entry.id   AF-A0AAD6XYC4-F1
#
_cell.length_a   1.000
_cell.length_b   1.000
_cell.length_c   1.000
_cell.angle_alpha   90.00
_cell.angle_beta   90.00
_cell.angle_gamma   90.00
#
_symmetry.space_group_name_H-M   'P 1'
#
loop_
_entity.id
_entity.type
_entity.pdbx_description
1 polymer ?
#
loop_
_entity_poly.entity_id
_entity_poly.type
_entity_poly.pdbx_seq_one_letter_code
_entity_poly.pdbx_strand_id
1 'polypeptide(L)'
;VRYSYNDHDYPLQLPLERFEAVAMTLQGSSRLHLNLSNTVAQEEWVAMLEGVKGYGRLRLGPERRMFVMTWFHQLHCLWQIQNSLVVTSSDPEATAHHLTHCFTYLRQTLLCEANKSLEEGDFLATDYS
;
A
#
# COMPACT_ATOMS: atom_id res chain seq x y z
N VAL A 1 18.06 -3.79 -21.87
CA VAL A 1 18.81 -2.58 -21.44
C VAL A 1 19.47 -2.89 -20.10
N ARG A 2 20.72 -2.49 -19.88
CA ARG A 2 21.43 -2.70 -18.60
C ARG A 2 21.43 -1.38 -17.83
N TYR A 3 20.90 -1.38 -16.60
CA TYR A 3 20.82 -0.21 -15.72
C TYR A 3 21.96 -0.21 -14.69
N SER A 4 22.50 0.97 -14.37
CA SER A 4 23.51 1.13 -13.32
C SER A 4 22.92 1.21 -11.92
N TYR A 5 21.64 1.58 -11.79
CA TYR A 5 20.92 1.86 -10.54
C TYR A 5 21.45 3.08 -9.76
N ASN A 6 22.30 3.90 -10.39
CA ASN A 6 22.76 5.17 -9.86
C ASN A 6 21.81 6.30 -10.26
N ASP A 7 21.61 7.27 -9.38
CA ASP A 7 20.74 8.44 -9.62
C ASP A 7 19.36 8.07 -10.20
N HIS A 8 19.13 8.40 -11.48
CA HIS A 8 17.89 8.16 -12.22
C HIS A 8 17.99 7.00 -13.23
N ASP A 9 19.11 6.29 -13.28
CA ASP A 9 19.35 5.18 -14.20
C ASP A 9 18.87 3.84 -13.62
N TYR A 10 17.55 3.70 -13.53
CA TYR A 10 16.87 2.49 -13.08
C TYR A 10 15.55 2.32 -13.87
N PRO A 11 15.02 1.09 -14.01
CA PRO A 11 13.76 0.89 -14.70
C PRO A 11 12.59 1.41 -13.85
N LEU A 12 11.59 2.01 -14.49
CA LEU A 12 10.36 2.47 -13.80
C LEU A 12 9.53 1.30 -13.27
N GLN A 13 9.55 0.18 -14.00
CA GLN A 13 8.86 -1.05 -13.62
C GLN A 13 9.88 -2.09 -13.20
N LEU A 14 9.56 -2.84 -12.14
CA LEU A 14 10.39 -3.98 -11.75
C LEU A 14 10.35 -5.02 -12.90
N PRO A 15 11.50 -5.52 -13.37
CA PRO A 15 11.56 -6.49 -14.46
C PRO A 15 11.19 -7.89 -13.94
N LEU A 16 9.94 -8.05 -13.48
CA LEU A 16 9.36 -9.34 -13.18
C LEU A 16 8.96 -10.03 -14.48
N GLU A 17 9.06 -11.35 -14.51
CA GLU A 17 8.46 -12.13 -15.58
C GLU A 17 6.95 -11.85 -15.62
N ARG A 18 6.38 -11.80 -16.83
CA ARG A 18 4.96 -11.56 -16.99
C ARG A 18 4.21 -12.77 -16.46
N PHE A 19 3.57 -12.63 -15.31
CA PHE A 19 2.69 -13.65 -14.78
C PHE A 19 1.45 -13.80 -15.67
N GLU A 20 0.91 -15.02 -15.74
CA GLU A 20 -0.38 -15.25 -16.37
C GLU A 20 -1.46 -14.47 -15.62
N ALA A 21 -2.33 -13.80 -16.37
CA ALA A 21 -3.43 -13.07 -15.77
C ALA A 21 -4.44 -14.06 -15.16
N VAL A 22 -4.76 -13.88 -13.88
CA VAL A 22 -5.76 -14.66 -13.18
C VAL A 22 -6.99 -13.80 -12.93
N ALA A 23 -8.18 -14.39 -13.06
CA ALA A 23 -9.41 -13.73 -12.65
C ALA A 23 -9.43 -13.61 -11.12
N MET A 24 -9.71 -12.41 -10.61
CA MET A 24 -9.90 -12.14 -9.19
C MET A 24 -11.32 -11.63 -8.97
N THR A 25 -11.99 -12.15 -7.95
CA THR A 25 -13.28 -11.64 -7.50
C THR A 25 -13.05 -10.59 -6.43
N LEU A 26 -13.60 -9.38 -6.61
CA LEU A 26 -13.62 -8.39 -5.55
C LEU A 26 -14.58 -8.87 -4.45
N GLN A 27 -14.10 -8.94 -3.21
CA GLN A 27 -14.91 -9.36 -2.07
C GLN A 27 -14.93 -8.25 -1.03
N GLY A 28 -16.13 -7.83 -0.62
CA GLY A 28 -16.31 -6.94 0.53
C GLY A 28 -15.86 -7.62 1.83
N SER A 29 -15.30 -6.84 2.76
CA SER A 29 -14.73 -7.35 4.00
C SER A 29 -14.80 -6.31 5.13
N SER A 30 -15.14 -6.77 6.33
CA SER A 30 -15.07 -6.00 7.58
C SER A 30 -13.77 -6.20 8.36
N ARG A 31 -12.78 -6.92 7.79
CA ARG A 31 -11.51 -7.25 8.48
C ARG A 31 -10.66 -6.03 8.83
N LEU A 32 -10.73 -4.96 8.02
CA LEU A 32 -9.94 -3.73 8.19
C LEU A 32 -10.73 -2.60 8.85
N HIS A 33 -11.47 -2.91 9.91
CA HIS A 33 -12.23 -1.89 10.63
C HIS A 33 -11.32 -0.96 11.46
N LEU A 34 -11.82 0.24 11.76
CA LEU A 34 -11.11 1.28 12.51
C LEU A 34 -11.26 1.17 14.04
N ASN A 35 -11.58 -0.02 14.56
CA ASN A 35 -11.81 -0.24 15.99
C ASN A 35 -10.53 -0.72 16.70
N LEU A 36 -9.93 0.15 17.52
CA LEU A 36 -8.73 -0.14 18.32
C LEU A 36 -8.90 -1.26 19.34
N SER A 37 -10.13 -1.49 19.82
CA SER A 37 -10.38 -2.52 20.83
C SER A 37 -10.36 -3.93 20.21
N ASN A 38 -10.36 -4.02 18.88
CA ASN A 38 -10.24 -5.29 18.19
C ASN A 38 -8.79 -5.53 17.77
N THR A 39 -8.11 -6.36 18.55
CA THR A 39 -6.72 -6.76 18.29
C THR A 39 -6.56 -7.47 16.96
N VAL A 40 -7.58 -8.22 16.51
CA VAL A 40 -7.55 -8.93 15.22
C VAL A 40 -7.48 -7.93 14.06
N ALA A 41 -8.26 -6.85 14.06
CA ALA A 41 -8.13 -5.86 12.98
C ALA A 41 -6.76 -5.20 12.96
N GLN A 42 -6.18 -4.92 14.13
CA GLN A 42 -4.83 -4.36 14.17
C GLN A 42 -3.81 -5.32 13.54
N GLU A 43 -3.92 -6.62 13.82
CA GLU A 43 -3.10 -7.65 13.19
C GLU A 43 -3.34 -7.72 11.67
N GLU A 44 -4.58 -7.62 11.20
CA GLU A 44 -4.92 -7.60 9.77
C GLU A 44 -4.33 -6.38 9.06
N TRP A 45 -4.37 -5.19 9.68
CA TRP A 45 -3.75 -3.97 9.15
C TRP A 45 -2.23 -4.14 8.98
N VAL A 46 -1.57 -4.75 9.96
CA VAL A 46 -0.12 -5.03 9.93
C VAL A 46 0.21 -6.12 8.91
N ALA A 47 -0.63 -7.17 8.83
CA ALA A 47 -0.43 -8.31 7.94
C ALA A 47 -0.38 -7.91 6.46
N MET A 48 -1.08 -6.83 6.07
CA MET A 48 -0.99 -6.29 4.70
C MET A 48 0.44 -5.91 4.28
N LEU A 49 1.27 -5.49 5.23
CA LEU A 49 2.65 -5.08 4.97
C LEU A 49 3.66 -6.22 5.22
N GLU A 50 3.32 -7.14 6.12
CA GLU A 50 4.20 -8.26 6.52
C GLU A 50 4.13 -9.46 5.59
N GLY A 51 3.13 -9.55 4.72
CA GLY A 51 2.97 -10.65 3.76
C GLY A 51 4.18 -10.87 2.83
N VAL A 52 5.07 -9.88 2.69
CA VAL A 52 6.34 -10.02 1.96
C VAL A 52 7.51 -9.57 2.83
N LYS A 53 8.49 -10.47 2.98
CA LYS A 53 9.74 -10.19 3.70
C LYS A 53 10.38 -8.89 3.19
N GLY A 54 10.68 -8.00 4.12
CA GLY A 54 11.27 -6.70 3.81
C GLY A 54 10.25 -5.58 3.56
N TYR A 55 8.94 -5.83 3.74
CA TYR A 55 7.87 -4.83 3.62
C TYR A 55 7.88 -4.13 2.26
N GLY A 56 8.05 -4.92 1.19
CA GLY A 56 8.12 -4.42 -0.19
C GLY A 56 9.40 -3.67 -0.56
N ARG A 57 10.42 -3.64 0.33
CA ARG A 57 11.72 -3.05 0.03
C ARG A 57 12.59 -4.01 -0.76
N LEU A 58 13.20 -3.49 -1.81
CA LEU A 58 14.09 -4.23 -2.72
C LEU A 58 15.48 -3.62 -2.68
N ARG A 59 16.50 -4.46 -2.87
CA ARG A 59 17.90 -4.01 -3.06
C ARG A 59 18.35 -4.37 -4.47
N LEU A 60 18.54 -3.38 -5.32
CA LEU A 60 18.83 -3.57 -6.75
C LEU A 60 20.20 -2.97 -7.12
N GLY A 61 20.77 -3.50 -8.20
CA GLY A 61 22.06 -3.09 -8.74
C GLY A 61 23.26 -3.59 -7.94
N PRO A 62 24.49 -3.36 -8.45
CA PRO A 62 25.73 -3.79 -7.80
C PRO A 62 25.89 -3.24 -6.38
N GLU A 63 25.49 -1.98 -6.16
CA GLU A 63 25.59 -1.28 -4.87
C GLU A 63 24.43 -1.58 -3.91
N ARG A 64 23.52 -2.50 -4.27
CA ARG A 64 22.38 -2.91 -3.42
C ARG A 64 21.52 -1.71 -2.94
N ARG A 65 21.31 -0.74 -3.83
CA ARG A 65 20.49 0.45 -3.57
C ARG A 65 19.08 0.03 -3.18
N MET A 66 18.55 0.65 -2.13
CA MET A 66 17.23 0.36 -1.62
C MET A 66 16.15 1.08 -2.45
N PHE A 67 15.10 0.34 -2.80
CA PHE A 67 13.88 0.80 -3.45
C PHE A 67 12.68 0.29 -2.66
N VAL A 68 11.53 0.94 -2.80
CA VAL A 68 10.25 0.47 -2.27
C VAL A 68 9.30 0.29 -3.45
N MET A 69 8.67 -0.88 -3.55
CA MET A 69 7.65 -1.10 -4.58
C MET A 69 6.45 -0.18 -4.35
N THR A 70 5.95 0.43 -5.42
CA THR A 70 4.82 1.37 -5.40
C THR A 70 3.62 0.83 -4.62
N TRP A 71 3.22 -0.42 -4.85
CA TRP A 71 2.07 -1.03 -4.17
C TRP A 71 2.26 -1.12 -2.64
N PHE A 72 3.45 -1.49 -2.18
CA PHE A 72 3.73 -1.54 -0.73
C PHE A 72 3.83 -0.16 -0.10
N HIS A 73 4.32 0.85 -0.83
CA HIS A 73 4.32 2.23 -0.34
C HIS A 73 2.90 2.78 -0.21
N GLN A 74 1.99 2.42 -1.12
CA GLN A 74 0.56 2.76 -1.03
C GLN A 74 -0.11 2.13 0.19
N LEU A 75 0.12 0.83 0.43
CA LEU A 75 -0.39 0.13 1.61
C LEU A 75 0.15 0.75 2.92
N HIS A 76 1.44 1.10 2.95
CA HIS A 76 2.05 1.81 4.08
C HIS A 76 1.34 3.14 4.34
N CYS A 77 1.08 3.93 3.29
CA CYS A 77 0.35 5.19 3.42
C CYS A 77 -1.07 4.98 3.98
N LEU A 78 -1.80 3.96 3.54
CA LEU A 78 -3.13 3.64 4.05
C LEU A 78 -3.10 3.24 5.53
N TRP A 79 -2.14 2.39 5.91
CA TRP A 79 -1.95 1.99 7.29
C TRP A 79 -1.57 3.18 8.20
N GLN A 80 -0.67 4.06 7.75
CA GLN A 80 -0.31 5.26 8.53
C GLN A 80 -1.48 6.23 8.68
N ILE A 81 -2.33 6.37 7.66
CA ILE A 81 -3.57 7.16 7.76
C ILE A 81 -4.49 6.52 8.81
N GLN A 82 -4.73 5.21 8.74
CA GLN A 82 -5.54 4.50 9.73
C GLN A 82 -4.97 4.67 11.13
N ASN A 83 -3.68 4.38 11.35
CA ASN A 83 -2.99 4.57 12.62
C ASN A 83 -3.18 6.00 13.15
N SER A 84 -3.11 7.02 12.31
CA SER A 84 -3.32 8.41 12.76
C SER A 84 -4.75 8.75 13.17
N LEU A 85 -5.74 8.03 12.62
CA LEU A 85 -7.15 8.20 12.97
C LEU A 85 -7.48 7.48 14.27
N VAL A 86 -6.82 6.36 14.54
CA VAL A 86 -7.19 5.48 15.65
C VAL A 86 -6.22 5.60 16.83
N VAL A 87 -4.91 5.64 16.61
CA VAL A 87 -3.91 5.71 17.69
C VAL A 87 -3.69 7.17 18.08
N THR A 88 -4.23 7.56 19.23
CA THR A 88 -3.94 8.87 19.81
C THR A 88 -2.49 8.94 20.30
N SER A 89 -1.63 9.61 19.53
CA SER A 89 -0.38 10.27 19.95
C SER A 89 0.89 9.46 20.25
N SER A 90 0.89 8.12 20.21
CA SER A 90 2.11 7.34 20.54
C SER A 90 2.96 6.89 19.36
N ASP A 91 2.47 6.98 18.12
CA ASP A 91 3.27 6.64 16.93
C ASP A 91 4.14 7.85 16.52
N PRO A 92 5.48 7.75 16.63
CA PRO A 92 6.37 8.83 16.20
C PRO A 92 6.29 9.12 14.69
N GLU A 93 5.81 8.17 13.89
CA GLU A 93 5.64 8.33 12.44
C GLU A 93 4.31 9.00 12.07
N ALA A 94 3.35 9.11 12.98
CA ALA A 94 2.04 9.73 12.75
C ALA A 94 2.10 11.28 12.79
N THR A 95 3.14 11.87 12.18
CA THR A 95 3.31 13.32 12.10
C THR A 95 2.45 13.93 11.00
N ALA A 96 2.05 15.20 11.16
CA ALA A 96 1.35 15.94 10.12
C ALA A 96 2.12 15.98 8.79
N HIS A 97 3.46 16.05 8.84
CA HIS A 97 4.30 16.02 7.66
C HIS A 97 4.21 14.69 6.93
N HIS A 98 4.33 13.57 7.66
CA HIS A 98 4.24 12.24 7.06
C HIS A 98 2.84 11.96 6.49
N LEU A 99 1.77 12.39 7.16
CA LEU A 99 0.42 12.28 6.64
C LEU A 99 0.20 13.12 5.39
N THR A 100 0.73 14.34 5.35
CA THR A 100 0.65 15.21 4.15
C THR A 100 1.35 14.55 2.96
N HIS A 101 2.52 13.94 3.18
CA HIS A 101 3.21 13.14 2.17
C HIS A 101 2.35 11.96 1.70
N CYS A 102 1.77 11.19 2.63
CA CYS A 102 0.92 10.05 2.30
C CYS A 102 -0.30 10.45 1.45
N PHE A 103 -1.04 11.49 1.87
CA PHE A 103 -2.19 11.99 1.11
C PHE A 103 -1.79 12.50 -0.27
N THR A 104 -0.67 13.22 -0.36
CA THR A 104 -0.18 13.73 -1.65
C THR A 104 0.22 12.57 -2.57
N TYR A 105 0.94 11.59 -2.05
CA TYR A 105 1.37 10.42 -2.81
C TYR A 105 0.19 9.59 -3.35
N LEU A 106 -0.80 9.29 -2.49
CA LEU A 106 -2.00 8.56 -2.90
C LEU A 106 -2.83 9.36 -3.91
N ARG A 107 -2.99 10.66 -3.70
CA ARG A 107 -3.68 11.54 -4.66
C ARG A 107 -3.01 11.51 -6.03
N GLN A 108 -1.69 11.67 -6.09
CA GLN A 108 -0.96 11.65 -7.37
C GLN A 108 -1.08 10.29 -8.06
N THR A 109 -0.98 9.19 -7.30
CA THR A 109 -1.19 7.84 -7.84
C THR A 109 -2.58 7.71 -8.48
N LEU A 110 -3.64 8.08 -7.74
CA LEU A 110 -5.02 7.96 -8.23
C LEU A 110 -5.29 8.83 -9.46
N LEU A 111 -4.68 10.01 -9.53
CA LEU A 111 -4.79 10.89 -10.71
C LEU A 111 -4.10 10.31 -11.95
N CYS A 112 -3.02 9.55 -11.78
CA CYS A 112 -2.28 8.94 -12.89
C CYS A 112 -2.88 7.61 -13.36
N GLU A 113 -3.25 6.73 -12.42
CA GLU A 113 -3.61 5.34 -12.71
C GLU A 113 -4.61 4.78 -11.68
N ALA A 114 -5.76 5.45 -11.52
CA ALA A 114 -6.87 4.85 -10.77
C ALA A 114 -7.37 3.56 -11.44
N ASN A 115 -7.78 2.60 -10.62
CA ASN A 115 -8.49 1.42 -11.10
C ASN A 115 -9.79 1.87 -11.81
N LYS A 116 -10.00 1.38 -13.03
CA LYS A 116 -11.17 1.70 -13.87
C LYS A 116 -12.20 0.57 -13.89
N SER A 117 -11.97 -0.47 -13.11
CA SER A 117 -12.90 -1.59 -12.97
C SER A 117 -14.15 -1.10 -12.24
N LEU A 118 -15.32 -1.50 -12.73
CA LEU A 118 -16.59 -1.24 -12.04
C LEU A 118 -16.70 -2.19 -10.85
N GLU A 119 -17.10 -1.65 -9.70
CA GLU A 119 -17.51 -2.47 -8.56
C GLU A 119 -18.90 -3.05 -8.84
N GLU A 120 -19.13 -4.30 -8.46
CA GLU A 120 -20.44 -4.93 -8.60
C GLU A 120 -21.37 -4.51 -7.46
N GLY A 121 -22.64 -4.29 -7.80
CA GLY A 121 -23.70 -4.00 -6.83
C GLY A 121 -23.84 -2.53 -6.43
N ASP A 122 -24.78 -2.29 -5.52
CA ASP A 122 -24.97 -0.99 -4.88
C ASP A 122 -24.26 -0.98 -3.53
N PHE A 123 -23.15 -0.24 -3.45
CA PHE A 123 -22.35 -0.14 -2.23
C PHE A 123 -23.12 0.50 -1.06
N LEU A 124 -24.22 1.23 -1.32
CA LEU A 124 -25.08 1.80 -0.29
C LEU A 124 -26.14 0.81 0.23
N ALA A 125 -26.48 -0.20 -0.56
CA ALA A 125 -27.48 -1.21 -0.20
C ALA A 125 -26.88 -2.46 0.44
N THR A 126 -25.55 -2.64 0.35
CA THR A 126 -24.86 -3.84 0.82
C THR A 126 -24.38 -3.66 2.25
N ASP A 127 -24.83 -4.53 3.15
CA ASP A 127 -24.34 -4.60 4.53
C ASP A 127 -23.10 -5.52 4.57
N TYR A 128 -21.98 -4.96 5.02
CA TYR A 128 -20.71 -5.66 5.15
C TYR A 128 -20.38 -5.99 6.62
N SER A 129 -21.32 -5.76 7.55
CA SER A 129 -21.14 -5.99 9.00
C SER A 129 -21.27 -7.45 9.44
#